data_AF-A0A8T4M5F3-F1
#
_entry.id   AF-A0A8T4M5F3-F1
#
_cell.length_a   1.000
_cell.length_b   1.000
_cell.length_c   1.000
_cell.angle_alpha   90.00
_cell.angle_beta   90.00
_cell.angle_gamma   90.00
#
_symmetry.space_group_name_H-M   'P 1'
#
loop_
_entity.id
_entity.type
_entity.pdbx_description
1 polymer ?
#
loop_
_entity_poly.entity_id
_entity_poly.type
_entity_poly.pdbx_seq_one_letter_code
_entity_poly.pdbx_strand_id
1 'polypeptide(L)'
;MKCPKCKKKNITKRGKRYHPSGIKQLYFCDDCEFTFMKKDRFEKMRYKKEDMVQAIHLHNEGLSLFQVQDHLWQHDGVKVTRQAISYWCKKYSNFLKIS
;
A
#
# COMPACT_ATOMS: atom_id res chain seq x y z
N MET A 1 4.05 -0.11 19.47
CA MET A 1 3.45 -1.18 18.63
C MET A 1 2.88 -2.25 19.56
N LYS A 2 1.85 -2.99 19.15
CA LYS A 2 1.29 -4.11 19.93
C LYS A 2 1.26 -5.35 19.06
N CYS A 3 1.48 -6.52 19.65
CA CYS A 3 1.35 -7.78 18.94
C CYS A 3 -0.10 -7.97 18.49
N PRO A 4 -0.36 -8.27 17.20
CA PRO A 4 -1.73 -8.46 16.71
C PRO A 4 -2.42 -9.69 17.31
N LYS A 5 -1.66 -10.66 17.84
CA LYS A 5 -2.18 -11.88 18.46
C LYS A 5 -2.48 -11.70 19.94
N CYS A 6 -1.48 -11.34 20.75
CA CYS A 6 -1.61 -11.26 22.22
C CYS A 6 -1.79 -9.83 22.77
N LYS A 7 -1.74 -8.79 21.92
CA LYS A 7 -1.89 -7.37 22.28
C LYS A 7 -0.84 -6.79 23.24
N LYS A 8 0.13 -7.58 23.70
CA LYS A 8 1.27 -7.14 24.50
C LYS A 8 2.26 -6.30 23.68
N LYS A 9 3.14 -5.58 24.37
CA LYS A 9 4.09 -4.62 23.78
C LYS A 9 5.52 -5.15 23.65
N ASN A 10 5.82 -6.34 24.17
CA ASN A 10 7.16 -6.92 24.09
C ASN A 10 7.41 -7.43 22.66
N ILE A 11 8.08 -6.61 21.86
CA ILE A 11 8.23 -6.82 20.42
C ILE A 11 9.64 -6.42 19.98
N THR A 12 10.33 -7.37 19.36
CA THR A 12 11.70 -7.23 18.87
C THR A 12 11.74 -7.26 17.33
N LYS A 13 12.73 -6.61 16.71
CA LYS A 13 12.92 -6.63 15.24
C LYS A 13 13.58 -7.95 14.83
N ARG A 14 12.97 -8.70 13.91
CA ARG A 14 13.44 -10.03 13.45
C ARG A 14 13.71 -10.04 11.94
N GLY A 15 14.59 -9.14 11.49
CA GLY A 15 15.01 -9.06 10.08
C GLY A 15 13.99 -8.43 9.12
N LYS A 16 14.17 -8.66 7.82
CA LYS A 16 13.37 -8.03 6.76
C LYS A 16 12.83 -9.08 5.77
N ARG A 17 11.62 -8.88 5.29
CA ARG A 17 11.01 -9.63 4.20
C ARG A 17 11.15 -8.84 2.90
N TYR A 18 11.69 -9.48 1.87
CA TYR A 18 11.83 -8.91 0.53
C TYR A 18 10.59 -9.25 -0.30
N HIS A 19 10.02 -8.25 -0.96
CA HIS A 19 8.90 -8.39 -1.90
C HIS A 19 9.14 -7.45 -3.09
N PRO A 20 8.62 -7.75 -4.30
CA PRO A 20 8.77 -6.86 -5.46
C PRO A 20 8.25 -5.44 -5.23
N SER A 21 7.23 -5.27 -4.37
CA SER A 21 6.70 -3.96 -3.98
C SER A 21 7.45 -3.26 -2.84
N GLY A 22 8.53 -3.85 -2.33
CA GLY A 22 9.40 -3.24 -1.33
C GLY A 22 9.81 -4.17 -0.19
N ILE A 23 10.76 -3.69 0.61
CA ILE A 23 11.30 -4.41 1.76
C ILE A 23 10.45 -4.08 3.00
N LYS A 24 9.93 -5.11 3.68
CA LYS A 24 9.11 -4.97 4.89
C LYS A 24 9.85 -5.45 6.11
N GLN A 25 9.85 -4.65 7.18
CA GLN A 25 10.41 -5.05 8.47
C GLN A 25 9.56 -6.14 9.12
N LEU A 26 10.20 -7.23 9.55
CA LEU A 26 9.58 -8.27 10.36
C LEU A 26 9.78 -7.95 11.85
N TYR A 27 8.75 -8.26 12.62
CA TYR A 27 8.71 -8.09 14.07
C TYR A 27 8.33 -9.41 14.72
N PHE A 28 8.87 -9.66 15.91
CA PHE A 28 8.65 -10.86 16.69
C PHE A 28 8.16 -10.46 18.08
N CYS A 29 7.08 -11.08 18.53
CA CYS A 29 6.59 -10.86 19.88
C CYS A 29 7.17 -11.92 20.81
N ASP A 30 8.00 -11.49 21.76
CA ASP A 30 8.67 -12.38 22.71
C ASP A 30 7.69 -13.05 23.71
N ASP A 31 6.48 -12.50 23.87
CA ASP A 31 5.47 -13.06 24.77
C ASP A 31 4.66 -14.25 24.21
N CYS A 32 4.49 -14.31 22.89
CA CYS A 32 3.62 -15.31 22.24
C CYS A 32 4.25 -15.93 20.99
N GLU A 33 5.54 -15.63 20.80
CA GLU A 33 6.42 -16.09 19.73
C GLU A 33 5.87 -15.83 18.31
N PHE A 34 4.93 -14.89 18.20
CA PHE A 34 4.30 -14.58 16.93
C PHE A 34 5.14 -13.61 16.11
N THR A 35 5.44 -13.99 14.87
CA THR A 35 6.11 -13.11 13.91
C THR A 35 5.08 -12.40 13.04
N PHE A 36 5.19 -11.08 12.91
CA PHE A 36 4.28 -10.28 12.13
C PHE A 36 4.98 -9.10 11.44
N MET A 37 4.34 -8.57 10.40
CA MET A 37 4.74 -7.32 9.77
C MET A 37 3.84 -6.20 10.29
N LYS A 38 4.37 -4.97 10.30
CA LYS A 38 3.51 -3.80 10.53
C LYS A 38 2.46 -3.76 9.43
N LYS A 39 1.19 -3.72 9.83
CA LYS A 39 0.10 -3.59 8.86
C LYS A 39 0.18 -2.26 8.16
N ASP A 40 0.24 -2.31 6.84
CA ASP A 40 0.15 -1.14 5.97
C ASP A 40 -1.22 -1.13 5.28
N ARG A 41 -1.74 0.06 4.96
CA ARG A 41 -3.04 0.22 4.28
C ARG A 41 -2.98 -0.23 2.81
N PHE A 42 -1.78 -0.38 2.27
CA PHE A 42 -1.50 -0.93 0.94
C PHE A 42 -1.14 -2.43 0.99
N GLU A 43 -1.50 -3.13 2.05
CA GLU A 43 -1.29 -4.58 2.14
C GLU A 43 -1.95 -5.35 0.99
N LYS A 44 -1.25 -6.39 0.53
CA LYS A 44 -1.67 -7.32 -0.52
C LYS A 44 -1.91 -6.68 -1.90
N MET A 45 -1.39 -5.47 -2.13
CA MET A 45 -1.43 -4.86 -3.45
C MET A 45 -0.25 -5.32 -4.32
N ARG A 46 -0.54 -5.58 -5.60
CA ARG A 46 0.47 -5.96 -6.60
C ARG A 46 1.35 -4.78 -7.01
N TYR A 47 0.76 -3.59 -7.07
CA TYR A 47 1.42 -2.37 -7.50
C TYR A 47 2.11 -1.67 -6.32
N LYS A 48 3.09 -0.83 -6.62
CA LYS A 48 3.78 -0.03 -5.59
C LYS A 48 2.81 1.00 -5.03
N LYS A 49 3.06 1.42 -3.78
CA LYS A 49 2.19 2.40 -3.11
C LYS A 49 2.25 3.76 -3.83
N GLU A 50 3.40 4.10 -4.36
CA GLU A 50 3.69 5.35 -5.07
C GLU A 50 2.79 5.46 -6.30
N ASP A 51 2.81 4.44 -7.18
CA ASP A 51 1.99 4.40 -8.40
C ASP A 51 0.49 4.51 -8.07
N MET A 52 0.03 3.81 -7.02
CA MET A 52 -1.37 3.86 -6.61
C MET A 52 -1.77 5.24 -6.06
N VAL A 53 -0.91 5.86 -5.25
CA VAL A 53 -1.15 7.21 -4.71
C VAL A 53 -1.17 8.25 -5.83
N GLN A 54 -0.23 8.17 -6.76
CA GLN A 54 -0.17 9.03 -7.94
C GLN A 54 -1.46 8.90 -8.78
N ALA A 55 -1.91 7.67 -9.04
CA ALA A 55 -3.13 7.41 -9.80
C ALA A 55 -4.36 8.06 -9.15
N ILE A 56 -4.49 7.95 -7.82
CA ILE A 56 -5.61 8.53 -7.07
C ILE A 56 -5.51 10.06 -7.07
N HIS A 57 -4.31 10.62 -6.90
CA HIS A 57 -4.09 12.06 -6.91
C HIS A 57 -4.51 12.67 -8.24
N LEU A 58 -4.00 12.16 -9.36
CA LEU A 58 -4.36 12.63 -10.70
C LEU A 58 -5.87 12.53 -10.95
N HIS A 59 -6.51 11.43 -10.52
CA HIS A 59 -7.95 11.30 -10.66
C HIS A 59 -8.71 12.35 -9.83
N ASN A 60 -8.26 12.62 -8.60
CA ASN A 60 -8.82 13.66 -7.74
C ASN A 60 -8.62 15.07 -8.30
N GLU A 61 -7.54 15.32 -9.05
CA GLU A 61 -7.31 16.57 -9.80
C GLU A 61 -8.23 16.72 -11.02
N GLY A 62 -9.07 15.72 -11.30
CA GLY A 62 -10.08 15.76 -12.36
C GLY A 62 -9.68 15.00 -13.62
N LEU A 63 -8.53 14.33 -13.66
CA LEU A 63 -8.17 13.50 -14.80
C LEU A 63 -9.10 12.29 -14.89
N SER A 64 -9.55 11.98 -16.09
CA SER A 64 -10.29 10.74 -16.36
C SER A 64 -9.41 9.51 -16.11
N LEU A 65 -10.03 8.36 -15.82
CA LEU A 65 -9.30 7.09 -15.62
C LEU A 65 -8.42 6.72 -16.81
N PHE A 66 -8.78 7.14 -18.02
CA PHE A 66 -7.98 6.95 -19.23
C PHE A 66 -6.72 7.83 -19.22
N GLN A 67 -6.86 9.12 -18.92
CA GLN A 67 -5.72 10.04 -18.81
C GLN A 67 -4.75 9.61 -17.69
N VAL A 68 -5.28 9.14 -16.56
CA VAL A 68 -4.45 8.61 -15.46
C VAL A 68 -3.68 7.36 -15.90
N GLN A 69 -4.35 6.43 -16.60
CA GLN A 69 -3.71 5.23 -17.14
C GLN A 69 -2.59 5.58 -18.13
N ASP A 70 -2.86 6.51 -19.05
CA ASP A 70 -1.87 6.97 -20.02
C ASP A 70 -0.68 7.64 -19.33
N HIS A 71 -0.93 8.53 -18.37
CA HIS A 71 0.13 9.19 -17.59
C HIS A 71 1.05 8.17 -16.89
N LEU A 72 0.49 7.18 -16.19
CA LEU A 72 1.27 6.13 -15.52
C LEU A 72 2.08 5.27 -16.50
N TRP A 73 1.57 5.07 -17.71
CA TRP A 73 2.29 4.34 -18.74
C TRP A 73 3.43 5.18 -19.34
N GLN A 74 3.18 6.44 -19.69
CA GLN A 74 4.14 7.32 -20.35
C GLN A 74 5.26 7.79 -19.43
N HIS A 75 4.93 8.14 -18.17
CA HIS A 75 5.90 8.71 -17.23
C HIS A 75 6.58 7.65 -16.34
N ASP A 76 5.81 6.65 -15.88
CA ASP A 76 6.30 5.68 -14.90
C ASP A 76 6.53 4.28 -15.49
N GLY A 77 6.14 4.05 -16.76
CA GLY A 77 6.22 2.74 -17.40
C GLY A 77 5.29 1.68 -16.78
N VAL A 78 4.30 2.10 -15.98
CA VAL A 78 3.44 1.19 -15.21
C VAL A 78 2.19 0.85 -16.01
N LYS A 79 2.10 -0.40 -16.44
CA LYS A 79 0.88 -0.93 -17.09
C LYS A 79 -0.19 -1.25 -16.05
N VAL A 80 -1.18 -0.38 -15.94
CA VAL A 80 -2.36 -0.57 -15.09
C VAL A 80 -3.62 -0.62 -15.93
N THR A 81 -4.68 -1.26 -15.44
CA THR A 81 -6.00 -1.19 -16.08
C THR A 81 -6.82 -0.04 -15.48
N ARG A 82 -7.69 0.59 -16.27
CA ARG A 82 -8.65 1.61 -15.76
C ARG A 82 -9.51 1.09 -14.61
N GLN A 83 -9.86 -0.19 -14.62
CA GLN A 83 -10.58 -0.85 -13.53
C GLN A 83 -9.76 -0.89 -12.22
N ALA A 84 -8.45 -1.15 -12.30
CA ALA A 84 -7.57 -1.12 -11.13
C ALA A 84 -7.51 0.29 -10.53
N ILE A 85 -7.37 1.33 -11.37
CA ILE A 85 -7.39 2.74 -10.94
C ILE A 85 -8.72 3.06 -10.25
N SER A 86 -9.86 2.70 -10.87
CA SER A 86 -11.18 2.91 -10.27
C SER A 86 -11.33 2.21 -8.92
N TYR A 87 -10.83 0.97 -8.81
CA TYR A 87 -10.83 0.22 -7.55
C TYR A 87 -10.00 0.92 -6.47
N TRP A 88 -8.81 1.44 -6.80
CA TRP A 88 -7.99 2.18 -5.84
C TRP A 88 -8.69 3.45 -5.38
N CYS A 89 -9.25 4.22 -6.30
CA CYS A 89 -10.01 5.42 -5.99
C CYS A 89 -11.18 5.09 -5.05
N LYS A 90 -11.94 4.02 -5.30
CA LYS A 90 -13.04 3.59 -4.42
C LYS A 90 -12.56 3.07 -3.07
N LYS A 91 -11.48 2.29 -3.04
CA LYS A 91 -10.94 1.67 -1.82
C LYS A 91 -10.32 2.70 -0.89
N TYR A 92 -9.73 3.76 -1.44
CA TYR A 92 -8.96 4.75 -0.70
C TYR A 92 -9.58 6.16 -0.69
N SER A 93 -10.74 6.36 -1.33
CA SER A 93 -11.47 7.64 -1.39
C SER A 93 -11.69 8.27 -0.02
N ASN A 94 -12.04 7.46 0.99
CA ASN A 94 -12.31 7.96 2.34
C ASN A 94 -11.06 8.45 3.08
N PHE A 95 -9.86 8.13 2.58
CA PHE A 95 -8.60 8.46 3.24
C PHE A 95 -7.80 9.57 2.53
N LEU A 96 -8.09 9.82 1.25
CA LEU A 96 -7.35 10.74 0.39
C LEU A 96 -8.22 11.89 -0.14
N LYS A 97 -9.42 12.11 0.42
CA LYS A 97 -10.14 13.37 0.23
C LYS A 97 -9.30 14.48 0.86
N ILE A 98 -8.69 15.29 0.00
CA ILE A 98 -8.08 16.56 0.35
C ILE A 98 -9.26 17.48 0.69
N SER A 99 -9.46 17.74 1.98
CA SER A 99 -10.40 18.74 2.51
C SER A 99 -9.81 20.13 2.41
#